data_AF-A0A7C3B018-F1
#
_entry.id   AF-A0A7C3B018-F1
#
_cell.length_a   1.000
_cell.length_b   1.000
_cell.length_c   1.000
_cell.angle_alpha   90.00
_cell.angle_beta   90.00
_cell.angle_gamma   90.00
#
_symmetry.space_group_name_H-M   'P 1'
#
loop_
_entity.id
_entity.type
_entity.pdbx_description
1 polymer ?
#
loop_
_entity_poly.entity_id
_entity_poly.type
_entity_poly.pdbx_seq_one_letter_code
_entity_poly.pdbx_strand_id
1 'polypeptide(L)'
;ELLEFSPEVIVENGGDIFLKSLRPRIIGVFAGDSPLTGKLGLQIEPEDTPLGICTSSGTVGHSLSFGRADAAIVLAESATLADAAATAIGNRVSDVADIEGAIEFAQSIGQLKGVVIIKDDKLGVWGEVKLVKTGNG
;
A
#
# COMPACT_ATOMS: atom_id res chain seq x y z
N GLU A 1 -5.90 -18.05 -13.00
CA GLU A 1 -6.19 -19.50 -12.86
C GLU A 1 -5.79 -20.10 -11.50
N LEU A 2 -4.98 -19.50 -10.62
CA LEU A 2 -4.66 -20.10 -9.30
C LEU A 2 -5.87 -20.20 -8.34
N LEU A 3 -6.80 -19.24 -8.44
CA LEU A 3 -8.03 -19.20 -7.63
C LEU A 3 -8.99 -20.38 -7.91
N GLU A 4 -8.82 -21.07 -9.04
CA GLU A 4 -9.60 -22.27 -9.38
C GLU A 4 -9.14 -23.48 -8.56
N PHE A 5 -7.91 -23.46 -8.05
CA PHE A 5 -7.28 -24.56 -7.32
C PHE A 5 -7.15 -24.28 -5.82
N SER A 6 -7.21 -23.02 -5.38
CA SER A 6 -7.15 -22.64 -3.97
C SER A 6 -8.05 -21.43 -3.66
N PRO A 7 -8.93 -21.51 -2.66
CA PRO A 7 -9.73 -20.38 -2.22
C PRO A 7 -8.95 -19.39 -1.34
N GLU A 8 -7.73 -19.74 -0.92
CA GLU A 8 -6.78 -18.83 -0.26
C GLU A 8 -5.48 -18.72 -1.09
N VAL A 9 -5.13 -17.51 -1.48
CA VAL A 9 -3.94 -17.22 -2.29
C VAL A 9 -3.30 -15.93 -1.77
N ILE A 10 -2.02 -16.01 -1.46
CA ILE A 10 -1.18 -14.84 -1.17
C ILE A 10 0.02 -14.94 -2.11
N VAL A 11 0.15 -13.97 -3.02
CA VAL A 11 1.32 -13.84 -3.88
C VAL A 11 2.01 -12.56 -3.50
N GLU A 12 3.28 -12.64 -3.13
CA GLU A 12 4.11 -11.50 -2.74
C GLU A 12 5.35 -11.46 -3.62
N ASN A 13 5.65 -10.28 -4.15
CA ASN A 13 6.83 -9.98 -4.94
C ASN A 13 7.41 -8.64 -4.51
N GLY A 14 8.16 -8.64 -3.41
CA GLY A 14 8.68 -7.42 -2.80
C GLY A 14 7.57 -6.59 -2.16
N GLY A 15 7.37 -5.37 -2.69
CA GLY A 15 6.34 -4.44 -2.19
C GLY A 15 4.92 -4.73 -2.68
N ASP A 16 4.77 -5.69 -3.60
CA ASP A 16 3.54 -5.97 -4.32
C ASP A 16 2.90 -7.28 -3.88
N ILE A 17 1.61 -7.20 -3.54
CA ILE A 17 0.84 -8.31 -3.01
C ILE A 17 -0.46 -8.45 -3.79
N PHE A 18 -0.75 -9.67 -4.25
CA PHE A 18 -2.10 -10.08 -4.58
C PHE A 18 -2.64 -10.98 -3.47
N LEU A 19 -3.80 -10.62 -2.93
CA LEU A 19 -4.42 -11.29 -1.79
C LEU A 19 -5.83 -11.78 -2.13
N LYS A 20 -6.05 -13.08 -1.99
CA LYS A 20 -7.37 -13.69 -1.78
C LYS A 20 -7.35 -14.45 -0.47
N SER A 21 -8.23 -14.12 0.46
CA SER A 21 -8.30 -14.83 1.74
C SER A 21 -9.73 -15.07 2.20
N LEU A 22 -9.93 -16.13 2.97
CA LEU A 22 -11.19 -16.47 3.61
C LEU A 22 -11.26 -16.01 5.07
N ARG A 23 -10.19 -15.39 5.59
CA ARG A 23 -10.12 -14.87 6.96
C ARG A 23 -9.41 -13.52 6.99
N PRO A 24 -9.65 -12.68 8.02
CA PRO A 24 -8.98 -11.39 8.13
C PRO A 24 -7.46 -11.54 8.11
N ARG A 25 -6.77 -10.62 7.42
CA ARG A 25 -5.31 -10.59 7.32
C ARG A 25 -4.78 -9.23 7.74
N ILE A 26 -3.57 -9.22 8.30
CA ILE A 26 -2.84 -7.98 8.60
C ILE A 26 -1.61 -7.95 7.71
N ILE A 27 -1.54 -6.93 6.84
CA ILE A 27 -0.38 -6.68 5.99
C ILE A 27 0.50 -5.65 6.70
N GLY A 28 1.71 -6.05 7.09
CA GLY A 28 2.65 -5.16 7.78
C GLY A 28 3.13 -4.04 6.87
N VAL A 29 3.24 -2.83 7.42
CA VAL A 29 3.75 -1.65 6.69
C VAL A 29 5.22 -1.42 7.06
N PHE A 30 6.08 -1.43 6.04
CA PHE A 30 7.48 -1.08 6.14
C PHE A 30 7.76 0.17 5.30
N ALA A 31 8.18 1.24 5.97
CA ALA A 31 8.37 2.56 5.36
C ALA A 31 9.79 3.09 5.63
N GLY A 32 10.79 2.27 5.31
CA GLY A 32 12.20 2.62 5.46
C GLY A 32 12.57 3.10 6.87
N ASP A 33 13.23 4.25 6.92
CA ASP A 33 13.71 4.89 8.15
C ASP A 33 12.61 5.63 8.93
N SER A 34 11.38 5.68 8.39
CA SER A 34 10.25 6.30 9.10
C SER A 34 10.07 5.62 10.47
N PRO A 35 9.82 6.39 11.55
CA PRO A 35 9.53 5.83 12.86
C PRO A 35 8.23 5.01 12.89
N LEU A 36 7.42 5.03 11.82
CA LEU A 36 6.21 4.24 11.65
C LEU A 36 6.46 2.83 11.08
N THR A 37 7.68 2.57 10.57
CA THR A 37 8.07 1.27 10.02
C THR A 37 7.84 0.14 11.02
N GLY A 38 7.16 -0.93 10.60
CA GLY A 38 6.88 -2.10 11.43
C GLY A 38 5.87 -1.90 12.57
N LYS A 39 5.34 -0.68 12.77
CA LYS A 39 4.35 -0.35 13.83
C LYS A 39 2.90 -0.30 13.35
N LEU A 40 2.71 -0.23 12.04
CA LEU A 40 1.41 -0.17 11.39
C LEU A 40 1.17 -1.41 10.53
N GLY A 41 -0.09 -1.79 10.40
CA GLY A 41 -0.55 -2.79 9.46
C GLY A 41 -1.88 -2.41 8.83
N LEU A 42 -2.14 -2.95 7.65
CA LEU A 42 -3.43 -2.87 6.97
C LEU A 42 -4.24 -4.12 7.30
N GLN A 43 -5.38 -3.95 7.98
CA GLN A 43 -6.32 -5.05 8.17
C GLN A 43 -7.20 -5.17 6.93
N ILE A 44 -7.16 -6.34 6.30
CA ILE A 44 -7.96 -6.66 5.11
C ILE A 44 -8.97 -7.74 5.49
N GLU A 45 -10.25 -7.46 5.27
CA GLU A 45 -11.31 -8.43 5.52
C GLU A 45 -11.49 -9.36 4.30
N PRO A 46 -12.00 -10.59 4.48
CA PRO A 46 -12.22 -11.53 3.37
C PRO A 46 -13.03 -10.97 2.22
N GLU A 47 -14.07 -10.18 2.53
CA GLU A 47 -14.98 -9.51 1.61
C GLU A 47 -14.31 -8.46 0.73
N ASP A 48 -13.17 -7.91 1.15
CA ASP A 48 -12.41 -6.92 0.40
C ASP A 48 -11.55 -7.56 -0.70
N THR A 49 -11.44 -8.91 -0.68
CA THR A 49 -10.57 -9.70 -1.57
C THR A 49 -11.35 -10.36 -2.73
N PRO A 50 -10.76 -10.52 -3.93
CA PRO A 50 -9.35 -10.34 -4.28
C PRO A 50 -8.90 -8.88 -4.27
N LEU A 51 -7.68 -8.64 -3.81
CA LEU A 51 -7.13 -7.30 -3.64
C LEU A 51 -5.66 -7.26 -4.06
N GLY A 52 -5.30 -6.25 -4.84
CA GLY A 52 -3.94 -5.81 -5.07
C GLY A 52 -3.53 -4.77 -4.03
N ILE A 53 -2.38 -4.98 -3.40
CA ILE A 53 -1.79 -4.09 -2.40
C ILE A 53 -0.33 -3.89 -2.82
N CYS A 54 -0.01 -2.73 -3.36
CA CYS A 54 1.30 -2.47 -3.95
C CYS A 54 1.94 -1.26 -3.30
N THR A 55 3.26 -1.31 -3.17
CA THR A 55 4.03 -0.32 -2.43
C THR A 55 5.15 0.24 -3.30
N SER A 56 5.17 1.57 -3.45
CA SER A 56 6.33 2.28 -3.96
C SER A 56 7.10 2.91 -2.79
N SER A 57 8.41 2.69 -2.73
CA SER A 57 9.29 3.27 -1.70
C SER A 57 10.54 3.85 -2.35
N GLY A 58 10.94 5.05 -1.90
CA GLY A 58 12.22 5.65 -2.25
C GLY A 58 13.37 5.24 -1.34
N THR A 59 13.06 4.60 -0.21
CA THR A 59 14.03 4.32 0.87
C THR A 59 14.24 2.82 1.14
N VAL A 60 13.43 1.93 0.55
CA VAL A 60 13.54 0.48 0.70
C VAL A 60 13.56 -0.23 -0.66
N GLY A 61 14.63 -1.01 -0.92
CA GLY A 61 14.77 -1.89 -2.09
C GLY A 61 15.66 -1.36 -3.22
N HIS A 62 16.17 -2.27 -4.06
CA HIS A 62 17.02 -1.95 -5.23
C HIS A 62 16.25 -1.45 -6.46
N SER A 63 14.91 -1.46 -6.40
CA SER A 63 14.05 -0.98 -7.47
C SER A 63 14.02 0.55 -7.44
N LEU A 64 14.63 1.16 -8.45
CA LEU A 64 14.75 2.60 -8.60
C LEU A 64 13.36 3.25 -8.77
N SER A 65 12.68 3.57 -7.67
CA SER A 65 11.61 4.56 -7.72
C SER A 65 12.25 5.96 -7.70
N PHE A 66 11.77 6.87 -8.54
CA PHE A 66 12.16 8.29 -8.45
C PHE A 66 11.43 8.98 -7.29
N GLY A 67 10.54 8.26 -6.60
CA GLY A 67 9.74 8.72 -5.50
C GLY A 67 10.58 8.88 -4.24
N ARG A 68 10.23 9.89 -3.46
CA ARG A 68 10.90 10.25 -2.20
C ARG A 68 10.03 9.96 -0.98
N ALA A 69 8.80 9.45 -1.19
CA ALA A 69 7.99 8.85 -0.15
C ALA A 69 8.74 7.68 0.49
N ASP A 70 8.60 7.54 1.79
CA ASP A 70 9.13 6.37 2.50
C ASP A 70 8.28 5.14 2.18
N ALA A 71 6.97 5.32 2.03
CA ALA A 71 6.06 4.35 1.43
C ALA A 71 4.83 5.04 0.83
N ALA A 72 4.45 4.65 -0.38
CA ALA A 72 3.14 4.91 -0.97
C ALA A 72 2.48 3.57 -1.26
N ILE A 73 1.49 3.19 -0.46
CA ILE A 73 0.80 1.91 -0.53
C ILE A 73 -0.59 2.14 -1.13
N VAL A 74 -0.93 1.39 -2.17
CA VAL A 74 -2.21 1.52 -2.87
C VAL A 74 -2.97 0.21 -2.83
N LEU A 75 -4.27 0.31 -2.58
CA LEU A 75 -5.23 -0.80 -2.59
C LEU A 75 -6.11 -0.66 -3.83
N ALA A 76 -6.19 -1.69 -4.67
CA ALA A 76 -7.07 -1.75 -5.83
C ALA A 76 -7.47 -3.20 -6.15
N GLU A 77 -8.54 -3.41 -6.92
CA GLU A 77 -8.95 -4.78 -7.33
C GLU A 77 -7.89 -5.48 -8.20
N SER A 78 -7.07 -4.70 -8.91
CA SER A 78 -5.95 -5.21 -9.70
C SER A 78 -4.61 -4.81 -9.09
N ALA A 79 -3.73 -5.78 -8.88
CA ALA A 79 -2.34 -5.53 -8.49
C ALA A 79 -1.59 -4.67 -9.52
N THR A 80 -1.90 -4.80 -10.81
CA THR A 80 -1.25 -3.97 -11.85
C THR A 80 -1.67 -2.50 -11.77
N LEU A 81 -2.93 -2.23 -11.41
CA LEU A 81 -3.39 -0.87 -11.18
C LEU A 81 -2.79 -0.31 -9.89
N ALA A 82 -2.78 -1.12 -8.82
CA ALA A 82 -2.21 -0.72 -7.55
C ALA A 82 -0.72 -0.35 -7.69
N ASP A 83 0.08 -1.16 -8.39
CA ASP A 83 1.50 -0.90 -8.62
C ASP A 83 1.74 0.39 -9.43
N ALA A 84 1.06 0.53 -10.57
CA ALA A 84 1.18 1.71 -11.41
C ALA A 84 0.78 2.99 -10.65
N ALA A 85 -0.31 2.93 -9.87
CA ALA A 85 -0.75 4.04 -9.04
C ALA A 85 0.21 4.32 -7.89
N ALA A 86 0.72 3.30 -7.20
CA ALA A 86 1.68 3.44 -6.11
C ALA A 86 2.95 4.16 -6.60
N THR A 87 3.47 3.77 -7.77
CA THR A 87 4.60 4.45 -8.41
C THR A 87 4.27 5.90 -8.75
N ALA A 88 3.12 6.16 -9.36
CA ALA A 88 2.72 7.53 -9.74
C ALA A 88 2.51 8.44 -8.52
N ILE A 89 1.92 7.92 -7.46
CA ILE A 89 1.65 8.63 -6.20
C ILE A 89 2.97 8.86 -5.45
N GLY A 90 3.82 7.83 -5.30
CA GLY A 90 5.11 7.94 -4.63
C GLY A 90 6.05 8.97 -5.28
N ASN A 91 6.03 9.05 -6.62
CA ASN A 91 6.78 10.06 -7.37
C ASN A 91 6.32 11.51 -7.14
N ARG A 92 5.10 11.72 -6.63
CA ARG A 92 4.55 13.06 -6.33
C ARG A 92 4.89 13.55 -4.93
N VAL A 93 5.43 12.68 -4.07
CA VAL A 93 5.71 12.99 -2.68
C VAL A 93 7.21 13.12 -2.49
N SER A 94 7.67 14.36 -2.33
CA SER A 94 9.05 14.71 -1.99
C SER A 94 9.20 15.22 -0.57
N ASP A 95 8.17 15.87 -0.05
CA ASP A 95 8.07 16.42 1.29
C ASP A 95 6.73 16.05 1.92
N VAL A 96 6.61 16.22 3.23
CA VAL A 96 5.36 16.09 3.98
C VAL A 96 4.24 16.95 3.39
N ALA A 97 4.58 18.15 2.90
CA ALA A 97 3.59 19.06 2.31
C ALA A 97 2.91 18.51 1.05
N ASP A 98 3.53 17.54 0.36
CA ASP A 98 2.99 16.97 -0.88
C ASP A 98 1.93 15.88 -0.64
N ILE A 99 1.78 15.39 0.60
CA ILE A 99 0.88 14.28 0.94
C ILE A 99 -0.56 14.59 0.51
N GLU A 100 -1.05 15.79 0.79
CA GLU A 100 -2.42 16.19 0.47
C GLU A 100 -2.67 16.17 -1.04
N GLY A 101 -1.81 16.81 -1.83
CA GLY A 101 -1.92 16.81 -3.30
C GLY A 101 -1.76 15.41 -3.91
N ALA A 102 -0.96 14.53 -3.29
CA ALA A 102 -0.84 13.14 -3.71
C ALA A 102 -2.11 12.33 -3.41
N ILE A 103 -2.79 12.60 -2.30
CA ILE A 103 -4.12 12.03 -1.99
C ILE A 103 -5.17 12.53 -2.96
N GLU A 104 -5.19 13.83 -3.29
CA GLU A 104 -6.09 14.39 -4.30
C GLU A 104 -5.89 13.73 -5.67
N PHE A 105 -4.63 13.50 -6.04
CA PHE A 105 -4.31 12.73 -7.25
C PHE A 105 -4.83 11.29 -7.17
N ALA A 106 -4.67 10.60 -6.03
CA ALA A 106 -5.21 9.26 -5.83
C ALA A 106 -6.75 9.23 -5.99
N GLN A 107 -7.44 10.23 -5.44
CA GLN A 107 -8.90 10.40 -5.57
C GLN A 107 -9.35 10.56 -7.04
N SER A 108 -8.51 11.18 -7.88
CA SER A 108 -8.81 11.31 -9.31
C SER A 108 -8.76 9.98 -10.08
N ILE A 109 -8.15 8.94 -9.49
CA ILE A 109 -8.07 7.59 -10.06
C ILE A 109 -9.24 6.77 -9.50
N GLY A 110 -10.38 6.81 -10.19
CA GLY A 110 -11.65 6.26 -9.69
C GLY A 110 -11.74 4.75 -9.44
N GLN A 111 -10.66 3.98 -9.68
CA GLN A 111 -10.61 2.52 -9.49
C GLN A 111 -9.75 2.13 -8.27
N LEU A 112 -9.19 3.10 -7.54
CA LEU A 112 -8.48 2.83 -6.29
C LEU A 112 -9.47 2.65 -5.14
N LYS A 113 -9.24 1.62 -4.32
CA LYS A 113 -9.99 1.42 -3.07
C LYS A 113 -9.43 2.27 -1.94
N GLY A 114 -8.12 2.50 -1.92
CA GLY A 114 -7.50 3.34 -0.92
C GLY A 114 -6.01 3.55 -1.14
N VAL A 115 -5.46 4.48 -0.36
CA VAL A 115 -4.04 4.83 -0.36
C VAL A 115 -3.56 5.14 1.05
N VAL A 116 -2.32 4.74 1.33
CA VAL A 116 -1.55 5.15 2.49
C VAL A 116 -0.25 5.76 2.00
N ILE A 117 0.06 6.97 2.46
CA ILE A 117 1.30 7.67 2.12
C ILE A 117 2.04 7.96 3.42
N ILE A 118 3.31 7.58 3.49
CA ILE A 118 4.21 7.85 4.60
C ILE A 118 5.38 8.67 4.09
N LYS A 119 5.61 9.80 4.76
CA LYS A 119 6.80 10.62 4.58
C LYS A 119 7.27 11.13 5.95
N ASP A 120 8.51 10.82 6.28
CA ASP A 120 9.15 11.08 7.57
C ASP A 120 8.29 10.53 8.73
N ASP A 121 7.78 11.38 9.61
CA ASP A 121 6.90 11.01 10.73
C ASP A 121 5.40 11.20 10.41
N LYS A 122 5.05 11.54 9.16
CA LYS A 122 3.68 11.86 8.76
C LYS A 122 3.05 10.75 7.93
N LEU A 123 1.72 10.69 8.07
CA LEU A 123 0.87 9.68 7.49
C LEU A 123 -0.33 10.37 6.84
N GLY A 124 -0.55 10.10 5.55
CA GLY A 124 -1.76 10.41 4.82
C GLY A 124 -2.54 9.15 4.49
N VAL A 125 -3.87 9.18 4.61
CA VAL A 125 -4.74 8.03 4.36
C VAL A 125 -6.00 8.49 3.64
N TRP A 126 -6.42 7.73 2.64
CA TRP A 126 -7.71 7.92 1.97
C TRP A 126 -8.31 6.59 1.51
N GLY A 127 -9.65 6.53 1.48
CA GLY A 127 -10.41 5.38 0.99
C GLY A 127 -10.68 4.30 2.04
N GLU A 128 -10.92 3.08 1.57
CA GLU A 128 -11.25 1.87 2.34
C GLU A 128 -10.00 1.28 3.02
N VAL A 129 -9.37 2.07 3.88
CA VAL A 129 -8.15 1.69 4.58
C VAL A 129 -8.42 1.52 6.08
N LYS A 130 -8.16 0.32 6.60
CA LYS A 130 -8.23 0.01 8.02
C LYS A 130 -6.84 -0.19 8.61
N LEU A 131 -6.32 0.84 9.27
CA LEU A 131 -5.03 0.79 9.94
C LEU A 131 -5.15 0.17 11.33
N VAL A 132 -4.23 -0.73 11.65
CA VAL A 132 -4.09 -1.34 12.97
C VAL A 132 -2.65 -1.21 13.47
N LYS A 133 -2.48 -1.20 14.78
CA LYS A 133 -1.15 -1.29 15.39
C LYS A 133 -0.67 -2.74 15.32
N THR A 134 0.55 -2.96 14.84
CA THR A 134 1.20 -4.27 14.89
C THR A 134 1.83 -4.47 16.27
N GLY A 135 1.74 -5.67 16.83
CA GLY A 135 2.21 -5.98 18.19
C GLY A 135 3.74 -6.03 18.38
N ASN A 136 4.51 -5.66 17.37
CA ASN A 136 5.98 -5.73 17.36
C ASN A 136 6.62 -4.36 17.56
N GLY A 137 6.23 -3.64 18.62
CA GLY A 137 6.79 -2.34 18.98
C GLY A 137 6.98 -2.18 20.47
#